data_AF-A0A9J6GM56-F1
#
_entry.id   AF-A0A9J6GM56-F1
#
_cell.length_a   1.000
_cell.length_b   1.000
_cell.length_c   1.000
_cell.angle_alpha   90.00
_cell.angle_beta   90.00
_cell.angle_gamma   90.00
#
_symmetry.space_group_name_H-M   'P 1'
#
loop_
_entity.id
_entity.type
_entity.pdbx_description
1 polymer ?
#
loop_
_entity_poly.entity_id
_entity_poly.type
_entity_poly.pdbx_seq_one_letter_code
_entity_poly.pdbx_strand_id
1 'polypeptide(L)'
;MSKLCYLRSARVERTSVNSVLLNGEPQNPHPRLLVACHVSQSASSDHVTLRNTTLMPSLPGMHCLMPLIFAPYVELRTNPDRTEYTGALCGLGFESGSNLGLYPDHDMEVAFDVAFDDTDIHMVNLVRMMINAVLHSDPGMSVVSWAGPGLVHCQDKARRCLLE
;
A
#
# COMPACT_ATOMS: atom_id res chain seq x y z
N MET A 1 -7.03 21.82 6.55
CA MET A 1 -5.64 22.03 6.10
C MET A 1 -4.78 21.01 6.83
N SER A 2 -4.56 19.84 6.23
CA SER A 2 -3.65 18.83 6.76
C SER A 2 -2.24 19.41 6.78
N LYS A 3 -1.61 19.42 7.96
CA LYS A 3 -0.17 19.70 8.05
C LYS A 3 0.51 18.66 7.18
N LEU A 4 1.10 19.09 6.05
CA LEU A 4 1.97 18.25 5.24
C LEU A 4 2.96 17.58 6.19
N CYS A 5 3.02 16.25 6.10
CA CYS A 5 4.00 15.39 6.75
C CYS A 5 5.37 16.07 6.70
N TYR A 6 6.18 15.97 7.76
CA TYR A 6 7.57 16.43 7.71
C TYR A 6 8.32 15.57 6.68
N LEU A 7 8.28 15.97 5.41
CA LEU A 7 8.84 15.21 4.29
C LEU A 7 10.37 15.20 4.46
N ARG A 8 10.89 14.08 4.94
CA ARG A 8 12.33 13.81 4.93
C ARG A 8 12.74 13.45 3.52
N SER A 9 13.86 14.00 3.06
CA SER A 9 14.39 13.63 1.74
C SER A 9 14.70 12.13 1.72
N ALA A 10 14.20 11.40 0.73
CA ALA A 10 14.54 9.99 0.54
C ALA A 10 15.66 9.86 -0.49
N ARG A 11 16.67 9.05 -0.19
CA ARG A 11 17.82 8.78 -1.07
C ARG A 11 17.99 7.29 -1.27
N VAL A 12 18.03 6.84 -2.52
CA VAL A 12 18.37 5.46 -2.84
C VAL A 12 19.87 5.27 -2.66
N GLU A 13 20.27 4.18 -2.00
CA GLU A 13 21.69 3.84 -1.84
C GLU A 13 22.38 3.73 -3.20
N ARG A 14 23.58 4.32 -3.33
CA ARG A 14 24.31 4.39 -4.60
C ARG A 14 24.67 3.02 -5.20
N THR A 15 24.75 1.98 -4.38
CA THR A 15 25.00 0.60 -4.81
C THR A 15 23.73 -0.11 -5.29
N SER A 16 22.55 0.47 -5.10
CA SER A 16 21.31 -0.08 -5.64
C SER A 16 21.30 0.03 -7.16
N VAL A 17 20.74 -0.98 -7.82
CA VAL A 17 20.44 -0.94 -9.27
C VAL A 17 19.43 0.15 -9.63
N ASN A 18 18.63 0.61 -8.67
CA ASN A 18 17.67 1.70 -8.82
C ASN A 18 18.26 3.07 -8.39
N SER A 19 19.58 3.16 -8.17
CA SER A 19 20.25 4.43 -7.85
C SER A 19 20.26 5.42 -9.03
N VAL A 20 20.15 4.89 -10.25
CA VAL A 20 19.97 5.65 -11.49
C VAL A 20 18.78 5.05 -12.21
N LEU A 21 17.77 5.87 -12.50
CA LEU A 21 16.54 5.43 -13.13
C LEU A 21 16.51 5.89 -14.59
N LEU A 22 16.51 4.93 -15.50
CA LEU A 22 16.30 5.17 -16.93
C LEU A 22 14.83 4.85 -17.25
N ASN A 23 14.03 5.87 -17.54
CA ASN A 23 12.64 5.66 -17.93
C ASN A 23 12.55 5.44 -19.43
N GLY A 24 12.26 4.21 -19.86
CA GLY A 24 12.05 3.88 -21.27
C GLY A 24 10.74 4.43 -21.85
N GLU A 25 9.79 4.82 -20.99
CA GLU A 25 8.48 5.34 -21.38
C GLU A 25 8.17 6.66 -20.63
N PRO A 26 8.91 7.75 -20.93
CA PRO A 26 8.69 9.05 -20.29
C PRO A 26 7.30 9.65 -20.56
N GLN A 27 6.64 9.22 -21.63
CA GLN A 27 5.28 9.62 -21.98
C GLN A 27 4.19 8.95 -21.12
N ASN A 28 4.53 7.89 -20.38
CA ASN A 28 3.56 7.19 -19.53
C ASN A 28 3.20 8.10 -18.32
N PRO A 29 1.92 8.48 -18.15
CA PRO A 29 1.52 9.41 -17.11
C PRO A 29 1.37 8.75 -15.73
N HIS A 30 1.33 7.42 -15.67
CA HIS A 30 1.08 6.69 -14.43
C HIS A 30 2.31 6.74 -13.52
N PRO A 31 2.16 7.11 -12.24
CA PRO A 31 3.30 7.17 -11.32
C PRO A 31 3.78 5.75 -10.94
N ARG A 32 5.00 5.67 -10.42
CA ARG A 32 5.60 4.42 -9.92
C ARG A 32 5.91 4.54 -8.43
N LEU A 33 5.67 3.45 -7.70
CA LEU A 33 6.17 3.30 -6.33
C LEU A 33 7.59 2.73 -6.33
N LEU A 34 8.40 3.20 -5.39
CA LEU A 34 9.66 2.56 -5.04
C LEU A 34 9.49 1.95 -3.64
N VAL A 35 9.60 0.62 -3.56
CA VAL A 35 9.51 -0.10 -2.28
C VAL A 35 10.92 -0.41 -1.82
N ALA A 36 11.24 -0.13 -0.56
CA ALA A 36 12.51 -0.45 0.06
C ALA A 36 12.32 -1.51 1.14
N CYS A 37 13.19 -2.52 1.19
CA CYS A 37 13.17 -3.49 2.28
C CYS A 37 13.79 -2.90 3.56
N HIS A 38 14.78 -2.01 3.42
CA HIS A 38 15.41 -1.35 4.56
C HIS A 38 15.45 0.17 4.38
N VAL A 39 15.05 0.87 5.44
CA VAL A 39 15.12 2.34 5.55
C VAL A 39 16.00 2.68 6.75
N SER A 40 17.06 3.46 6.54
CA SER A 40 17.90 3.98 7.61
C SER A 40 17.89 5.49 7.63
N GLN A 41 17.78 6.09 8.80
CA GLN A 41 17.89 7.54 8.95
C GLN A 41 19.35 7.98 8.94
N SER A 42 19.62 9.12 8.29
CA SER A 42 20.93 9.78 8.35
C SER A 42 21.26 10.20 9.79
N ALA A 43 22.55 10.24 10.14
CA ALA A 43 23.01 10.70 11.45
C ALA A 43 22.57 12.14 11.77
N SER A 44 22.46 13.00 10.75
CA SER A 44 21.94 14.37 10.85
C SER A 44 20.42 14.46 10.77
N SER A 45 19.71 13.33 10.63
CA SER A 45 18.24 13.26 10.52
C SER A 45 17.63 14.06 9.35
N ASP A 46 18.44 14.48 8.38
CA ASP A 46 18.04 15.31 7.25
C ASP A 46 17.46 14.48 6.09
N HIS A 47 17.87 13.21 5.96
CA HIS A 47 17.39 12.30 4.93
C HIS A 47 17.28 10.86 5.44
N VAL A 48 16.51 10.05 4.70
CA VAL A 48 16.43 8.61 4.85
C VAL A 48 17.09 7.92 3.66
N THR A 49 17.88 6.88 3.92
CA THR A 49 18.56 6.07 2.90
C THR A 49 17.80 4.77 2.70
N LEU A 50 17.43 4.50 1.45
CA LEU A 50 16.66 3.33 1.01
C LEU A 50 17.63 2.27 0.47
N ARG A 51 17.52 1.02 0.97
CA ARG A 51 18.30 -0.13 0.51
C ARG A 51 17.39 -1.28 0.09
N ASN A 52 17.93 -2.17 -0.76
CA ASN A 52 17.22 -3.32 -1.30
C ASN A 52 15.87 -2.88 -1.89
N THR A 53 15.96 -2.01 -2.90
CA THR A 53 14.80 -1.33 -3.47
C THR A 53 14.26 -2.04 -4.71
N THR A 54 12.95 -2.05 -4.87
CA THR A 54 12.24 -2.53 -6.05
C THR A 54 11.40 -1.38 -6.61
N LEU A 55 11.66 -1.01 -7.86
CA LEU A 55 10.83 -0.07 -8.60
C LEU A 55 9.61 -0.84 -9.17
N MET A 56 8.42 -0.40 -8.79
CA MET A 56 7.17 -0.99 -9.28
C MET A 56 6.88 -0.56 -10.73
N PRO A 57 6.16 -1.39 -11.50
CA PRO A 57 5.77 -1.04 -12.87
C PRO A 57 4.80 0.15 -12.90
N SER A 58 4.81 0.83 -14.04
CA SER A 58 4.03 2.05 -14.31
C SER A 58 2.66 1.70 -14.88
N LEU A 59 1.85 0.99 -14.09
CA LEU A 59 0.52 0.53 -14.49
C LEU A 59 -0.57 1.46 -13.94
N PRO A 60 -1.65 1.74 -14.70
CA PRO A 60 -2.76 2.55 -14.23
C PRO A 60 -3.32 2.05 -12.89
N GLY A 61 -3.48 2.93 -11.90
CA GLY A 61 -4.04 2.60 -10.59
C GLY A 61 -3.13 1.78 -9.67
N MET A 62 -1.99 1.29 -10.15
CA MET A 62 -1.16 0.33 -9.42
C MET A 62 -0.53 0.93 -8.17
N HIS A 63 -0.10 2.20 -8.23
CA HIS A 63 0.46 2.90 -7.07
C HIS A 63 -0.60 3.20 -6.01
N CYS A 64 -1.89 3.21 -6.38
CA CYS A 64 -3.01 3.36 -5.46
C CYS A 64 -3.39 2.02 -4.86
N LEU A 65 -3.51 1.00 -5.71
CA LEU A 65 -4.01 -0.32 -5.33
C LEU A 65 -3.12 -1.01 -4.29
N MET A 66 -1.80 -0.90 -4.42
CA MET A 66 -0.88 -1.56 -3.49
C MET A 66 -1.05 -1.06 -2.04
N PRO A 67 -1.02 0.25 -1.74
CA PRO A 67 -1.33 0.77 -0.41
C PRO A 67 -2.73 0.40 0.07
N LEU A 68 -3.75 0.47 -0.80
CA LEU A 68 -5.12 0.11 -0.44
C LEU A 68 -5.24 -1.36 0.00
N ILE A 69 -4.52 -2.29 -0.64
CA ILE A 69 -4.54 -3.71 -0.28
C ILE A 69 -3.73 -3.99 0.98
N PHE A 70 -2.55 -3.40 1.13
CA PHE A 70 -1.58 -3.84 2.15
C PHE A 70 -1.50 -2.95 3.40
N ALA A 71 -2.01 -1.71 3.37
CA ALA A 71 -2.01 -0.86 4.55
C ALA A 71 -2.96 -1.38 5.63
N PRO A 72 -2.59 -1.42 6.91
CA PRO A 72 -3.48 -1.84 7.99
C PRO A 72 -4.78 -1.03 8.03
N TYR A 73 -4.68 0.29 7.90
CA TYR A 73 -5.80 1.22 7.88
C TYR A 73 -5.76 2.10 6.64
N VAL A 74 -6.95 2.39 6.09
CA VAL A 74 -7.14 3.19 4.89
C VAL A 74 -8.30 4.16 5.14
N GLU A 75 -8.06 5.44 4.93
CA GLU A 75 -9.08 6.49 4.91
C GLU A 75 -9.20 7.05 3.50
N LEU A 76 -10.37 6.87 2.87
CA LEU A 76 -10.61 7.36 1.52
C LEU A 76 -10.83 8.87 1.50
N ARG A 77 -10.29 9.52 0.47
CA ARG A 77 -10.47 10.95 0.20
C ARG A 77 -11.41 11.12 -0.97
N THR A 78 -12.33 12.07 -0.84
CA THR A 78 -13.29 12.41 -1.89
C THR A 78 -13.12 13.86 -2.32
N ASN A 79 -13.66 14.19 -3.49
CA ASN A 79 -13.83 15.58 -3.86
C ASN A 79 -14.81 16.30 -2.91
N PRO A 80 -14.86 17.64 -2.89
CA PRO A 80 -15.71 18.40 -1.95
C PRO A 80 -17.19 18.01 -2.01
N ASP A 81 -17.69 17.68 -3.21
CA ASP A 81 -19.08 17.29 -3.45
C ASP A 81 -19.37 15.82 -3.12
N ARG A 82 -18.34 15.04 -2.76
CA ARG A 82 -18.39 13.60 -2.43
C ARG A 82 -18.96 12.74 -3.55
N THR A 83 -18.72 13.11 -4.79
CA THR A 83 -19.16 12.37 -5.98
C THR A 83 -18.10 11.41 -6.50
N GLU A 84 -16.82 11.61 -6.14
CA GLU A 84 -15.71 10.78 -6.61
C GLU A 84 -14.65 10.58 -5.54
N TYR A 85 -13.98 9.43 -5.57
CA TYR A 85 -12.76 9.19 -4.81
C TYR A 85 -11.56 9.84 -5.52
N THR A 86 -10.77 10.58 -4.75
CA THR A 86 -9.61 11.34 -5.26
C THR A 86 -8.28 10.79 -4.74
N GLY A 87 -8.33 9.92 -3.72
CA GLY A 87 -7.14 9.39 -3.08
C GLY A 87 -7.44 8.62 -1.80
N ALA A 88 -6.39 8.32 -1.05
CA ALA A 88 -6.49 7.73 0.26
C ALA A 88 -5.31 8.12 1.16
N LEU A 89 -5.54 8.13 2.47
CA LEU A 89 -4.50 8.10 3.50
C LEU A 89 -4.35 6.65 3.97
N CYS A 90 -3.16 6.11 3.84
CA CYS A 90 -2.83 4.72 4.16
C CYS A 90 -1.79 4.68 5.27
N GLY A 91 -2.02 3.87 6.30
CA GLY A 91 -1.12 3.82 7.44
C GLY A 91 -1.53 2.80 8.51
N LEU A 92 -1.02 2.99 9.73
CA LEU A 92 -1.32 2.10 10.85
C LEU A 92 -2.71 2.38 11.47
N GLY A 93 -3.30 3.54 11.18
CA GLY A 93 -4.57 3.99 11.72
C GLY A 93 -4.39 4.97 12.89
N PHE A 94 -5.43 5.08 13.71
CA PHE A 94 -5.51 6.07 14.79
C PHE A 94 -5.96 5.44 16.11
N GLU A 95 -5.66 6.13 17.21
CA GLU A 95 -6.18 5.78 18.53
C GLU A 95 -7.61 6.29 18.68
N SER A 96 -8.56 5.39 18.98
CA SER A 96 -10.00 5.67 19.00
C SER A 96 -10.44 6.70 20.06
N GLY A 97 -9.65 6.91 21.12
CA GLY A 97 -9.95 7.89 22.18
C GLY A 97 -9.52 9.32 21.83
N SER A 98 -8.35 9.47 21.23
CA SER A 98 -7.74 10.78 20.96
C SER A 98 -7.90 11.24 19.50
N ASN A 99 -8.28 10.33 18.59
CA ASN A 99 -8.27 10.52 17.14
C ASN A 99 -6.89 10.95 16.59
N LEU A 100 -5.82 10.61 17.30
CA LEU A 100 -4.45 10.84 16.84
C LEU A 100 -3.95 9.62 16.06
N GLY A 101 -3.24 9.87 14.97
CA GLY A 101 -2.58 8.81 14.21
C GLY A 101 -1.59 8.04 15.10
N LEU A 102 -1.59 6.72 14.99
CA LEU A 102 -0.70 5.84 15.76
C LEU A 102 0.77 6.04 15.35
N TYR A 103 1.00 6.26 14.05
CA TYR A 103 2.34 6.52 13.54
C TYR A 103 2.34 7.47 12.33
N PRO A 104 1.98 8.76 12.54
CA PRO A 104 1.67 9.69 11.46
C PRO A 104 2.85 9.99 10.54
N ASP A 105 4.09 9.85 11.02
CA ASP A 105 5.30 10.00 10.20
C ASP A 105 5.45 8.90 9.13
N HIS A 106 4.68 7.81 9.25
CA HIS A 106 4.68 6.65 8.34
C HIS A 106 3.38 6.54 7.55
N ASP A 107 2.46 7.48 7.73
CA ASP A 107 1.26 7.55 6.91
C ASP A 107 1.64 8.07 5.52
N MET A 108 1.02 7.46 4.51
CA MET A 108 1.22 7.80 3.12
C MET A 108 -0.09 8.25 2.51
N GLU A 109 -0.10 9.46 1.95
CA GLU A 109 -1.21 9.96 1.15
C GLU A 109 -0.97 9.62 -0.32
N VAL A 110 -1.93 8.95 -0.94
CA VAL A 110 -1.89 8.59 -2.36
C VAL A 110 -3.05 9.24 -3.10
N ALA A 111 -2.73 9.92 -4.20
CA ALA A 111 -3.72 10.45 -5.13
C ALA A 111 -4.05 9.40 -6.19
N PHE A 112 -5.34 9.28 -6.53
CA PHE A 112 -5.79 8.35 -7.55
C PHE A 112 -5.51 8.89 -8.96
N ASP A 113 -4.83 8.10 -9.79
CA ASP A 113 -4.55 8.42 -11.20
C ASP A 113 -5.59 7.83 -12.16
N VAL A 114 -6.48 7.00 -11.62
CA VAL A 114 -7.64 6.39 -12.30
C VAL A 114 -8.85 6.51 -11.39
N ALA A 115 -10.05 6.49 -11.98
CA ALA A 115 -11.26 6.46 -11.18
C ALA A 115 -11.38 5.12 -10.43
N PHE A 116 -11.58 5.20 -9.12
CA PHE A 116 -12.09 4.11 -8.30
C PHE A 116 -13.55 4.39 -7.99
N ASP A 117 -14.40 3.38 -8.04
CA ASP A 117 -15.77 3.46 -7.58
C ASP A 117 -16.03 2.57 -6.35
N ASP A 118 -17.26 2.57 -5.83
CA ASP A 118 -17.62 1.76 -4.66
C ASP A 118 -17.43 0.25 -4.90
N THR A 119 -17.57 -0.21 -6.14
CA THR A 119 -17.35 -1.61 -6.53
C THR A 119 -15.88 -1.96 -6.41
N ASP A 120 -14.99 -1.09 -6.88
CA ASP A 120 -13.53 -1.28 -6.76
C ASP A 120 -13.10 -1.32 -5.30
N ILE A 121 -13.60 -0.40 -4.48
CA ILE A 121 -13.33 -0.37 -3.03
C ILE A 121 -13.86 -1.62 -2.34
N HIS A 122 -15.05 -2.11 -2.73
CA HIS A 122 -15.59 -3.37 -2.23
C HIS A 122 -14.67 -4.55 -2.59
N MET A 123 -14.22 -4.63 -3.84
CA MET A 123 -13.29 -5.67 -4.29
C MET A 123 -11.95 -5.63 -3.54
N VAL A 124 -11.39 -4.45 -3.31
CA VAL A 124 -10.19 -4.27 -2.47
C VAL A 124 -10.42 -4.87 -1.07
N ASN A 125 -11.54 -4.57 -0.44
CA ASN A 125 -11.86 -5.09 0.88
C ASN A 125 -12.08 -6.61 0.89
N LEU A 126 -12.68 -7.17 -0.16
CA LEU A 126 -12.77 -8.63 -0.32
C LEU A 126 -11.38 -9.27 -0.43
N VAL A 127 -10.47 -8.70 -1.23
CA VAL A 127 -9.09 -9.19 -1.35
C VAL A 127 -8.38 -9.13 0.02
N ARG A 128 -8.50 -8.01 0.75
CA ARG A 128 -7.94 -7.86 2.10
C ARG A 128 -8.47 -8.91 3.07
N MET A 129 -9.78 -9.14 3.07
CA MET A 129 -10.42 -10.16 3.89
C MET A 129 -9.90 -11.56 3.56
N MET A 130 -9.74 -11.90 2.27
CA MET A 130 -9.23 -13.20 1.85
C MET A 130 -7.76 -13.40 2.23
N ILE A 131 -6.92 -12.37 2.08
CA ILE A 131 -5.53 -12.39 2.56
C ILE A 131 -5.52 -12.67 4.07
N ASN A 132 -6.32 -11.93 4.85
CA ASN A 132 -6.42 -12.12 6.29
C ASN A 132 -6.93 -13.50 6.67
N ALA A 133 -7.87 -14.08 5.91
CA ALA A 133 -8.41 -15.41 6.16
C ALA A 133 -7.38 -16.51 5.87
N VAL A 134 -6.55 -16.35 4.83
CA VAL A 134 -5.46 -17.29 4.50
C VAL A 134 -4.33 -17.21 5.52
N LEU A 135 -3.98 -15.99 5.94
CA LEU A 135 -2.89 -15.74 6.89
C LEU A 135 -3.31 -15.97 8.36
N HIS A 136 -4.61 -16.02 8.65
CA HIS A 136 -5.11 -16.32 9.99
C HIS A 136 -4.60 -17.70 10.43
N SER A 137 -3.71 -17.64 11.41
CA SER A 137 -3.29 -18.78 12.21
C SER A 137 -3.87 -18.51 13.59
N ASP A 138 -4.89 -19.24 14.02
CA ASP A 138 -5.36 -19.11 15.41
C ASP A 138 -4.17 -19.31 16.36
N PRO A 139 -4.09 -18.60 17.50
CA PRO A 139 -3.05 -18.83 18.49
C PRO A 139 -3.02 -20.32 18.89
N GLY A 140 -1.99 -21.05 18.48
CA GLY A 140 -1.84 -22.49 18.74
C GLY A 140 -2.21 -23.42 17.57
N MET A 141 -2.75 -22.90 16.46
CA MET A 141 -2.85 -23.64 15.20
C MET A 141 -1.65 -23.36 14.30
N SER A 142 -1.14 -24.41 13.65
CA SER A 142 -0.18 -24.24 12.56
C SER A 142 -0.82 -23.34 11.49
N VAL A 143 -0.02 -22.42 10.93
CA VAL A 143 -0.31 -21.77 9.65
C VAL A 143 -0.90 -22.82 8.70
N VAL A 144 -1.96 -22.46 7.96
CA VAL A 144 -2.48 -23.33 6.89
C VAL A 144 -1.28 -23.89 6.13
N SER A 145 -1.13 -25.21 6.13
CA SER A 145 -0.01 -25.83 5.43
C SER A 145 -0.04 -25.31 3.99
N TRP A 146 1.02 -24.62 3.58
CA TRP A 146 1.13 -24.02 2.25
C TRP A 146 1.12 -25.08 1.14
N ALA A 147 1.26 -26.36 1.51
CA ALA A 147 1.16 -27.51 0.62
C ALA A 147 -0.09 -28.39 0.90
N GLY A 148 -1.00 -27.94 1.78
CA GLY A 148 -2.13 -28.73 2.26
C GLY A 148 -3.46 -28.39 1.57
N PRO A 149 -4.47 -29.28 1.69
CA PRO A 149 -5.82 -29.07 1.13
C PRO A 149 -6.52 -27.80 1.61
N GLY A 150 -6.15 -27.30 2.81
CA GLY A 150 -6.69 -26.07 3.37
C GLY A 150 -6.38 -24.83 2.52
N LEU A 151 -5.18 -24.73 1.94
CA LEU A 151 -4.82 -23.61 1.08
C LEU A 151 -5.63 -23.63 -0.23
N VAL A 152 -5.79 -24.81 -0.84
CA VAL A 152 -6.59 -24.99 -2.06
C VAL A 152 -8.03 -24.55 -1.82
N HIS A 153 -8.62 -24.94 -0.69
CA HIS A 153 -9.97 -24.51 -0.33
C HIS A 153 -10.09 -22.99 -0.19
N CYS A 154 -9.12 -22.34 0.47
CA CYS A 154 -9.11 -20.88 0.59
C CYS A 154 -8.92 -20.18 -0.76
N GLN A 155 -8.07 -20.73 -1.65
CA GLN A 155 -7.88 -20.22 -3.01
C GLN A 155 -9.14 -20.36 -3.85
N ASP A 156 -9.83 -21.50 -3.79
CA ASP A 156 -11.10 -21.72 -4.49
C ASP A 156 -12.18 -20.75 -4.00
N LYS A 157 -12.28 -20.56 -2.67
CA LYS A 157 -13.20 -19.58 -2.10
C LYS A 157 -12.88 -18.16 -2.59
N ALA A 158 -11.61 -17.77 -2.61
CA ALA A 158 -11.18 -16.46 -3.12
C ALA A 158 -11.55 -16.28 -4.59
N ARG A 159 -11.31 -17.31 -5.40
CA ARG A 159 -11.63 -17.31 -6.83
C ARG A 159 -13.12 -17.09 -7.07
N ARG A 160 -13.99 -17.82 -6.36
CA ARG A 160 -15.44 -17.65 -6.49
C ARG A 160 -15.88 -16.25 -6.06
N CYS A 161 -15.40 -15.76 -4.92
CA CYS A 161 -15.80 -14.44 -4.44
C CYS A 161 -15.31 -13.27 -5.32
N LEU A 162 -14.22 -13.44 -6.08
CA LEU A 162 -13.62 -12.37 -6.87
C LEU A 162 -14.00 -12.44 -8.36
N LEU A 163 -14.29 -13.62 -8.90
CA LEU A 163 -14.44 -13.83 -10.35
C LEU A 163 -15.82 -14.39 -10.76
N GLU A 164 -16.67 -14.79 -9.81
CA GLU A 164 -18.03 -15.29 -10.05
C GLU A 164 -19.06 -14.35 -9.41
#